data_AF-A0A845S2C8-F1
#
_entry.id   AF-A0A845S2C8-F1
#
_cell.length_a   1.000
_cell.length_b   1.000
_cell.length_c   1.000
_cell.angle_alpha   90.00
_cell.angle_beta   90.00
_cell.angle_gamma   90.00
#
_symmetry.space_group_name_H-M   'P 1'
#
loop_
_entity.id
_entity.type
_entity.pdbx_description
1 polymer ?
#
loop_
_entity_poly.entity_id
_entity_poly.type
_entity_poly.pdbx_seq_one_letter_code
_entity_poly.pdbx_strand_id
1 'polypeptide(L)'
;MNRIEKLINKKKFIPLNQFINIALYDKKLGYYQNKKIFGRNGDFITSPFISSIFSEMISVWIVSYWIYIKKPKKINILELGPGIGLMIKQIINSIKKIKTFDAKLTV
;
A
#
# COMPACT_ATOMS: atom_id res chain seq x y z
N MET A 1 31.47 5.81 1.11
CA MET A 1 30.98 5.44 2.45
C MET A 1 29.47 5.57 2.54
N ASN A 2 28.79 4.44 2.71
CA ASN A 2 27.35 4.38 2.92
C ASN A 2 26.97 5.16 4.19
N ARG A 3 25.79 5.78 4.20
CA ARG A 3 25.28 6.56 5.36
C ARG A 3 25.32 5.74 6.66
N ILE A 4 25.10 4.43 6.55
CA ILE A 4 25.17 3.45 7.63
C ILE A 4 26.59 3.34 8.18
N GLU A 5 27.61 3.18 7.33
CA GLU A 5 29.03 3.12 7.74
C GLU A 5 29.45 4.37 8.51
N LYS A 6 29.05 5.56 8.04
CA LYS A 6 29.34 6.82 8.75
C LYS A 6 28.71 6.86 10.14
N LEU A 7 27.49 6.33 10.31
CA LEU A 7 26.80 6.32 11.60
C LEU A 7 27.44 5.31 12.56
N ILE A 8 27.78 4.11 12.08
CA ILE A 8 28.47 3.08 12.87
C ILE A 8 29.84 3.60 13.32
N ASN A 9 30.62 4.20 12.42
CA ASN A 9 31.94 4.75 12.76
C ASN A 9 31.86 5.88 13.80
N LYS A 10 30.77 6.65 13.84
CA LYS A 10 30.59 7.74 14.81
C LYS A 10 30.05 7.27 16.17
N LYS A 11 29.12 6.30 16.18
CA LYS A 11 28.38 5.90 17.39
C LYS A 11 28.73 4.50 17.93
N LYS A 12 29.64 3.78 17.27
CA LYS A 12 29.99 2.34 17.47
C LYS A 12 28.86 1.34 17.23
N PHE A 13 27.61 1.73 17.39
CA PHE A 13 26.43 0.92 17.05
C PHE A 13 25.32 1.79 16.48
N ILE A 14 24.35 1.15 15.83
CA ILE A 14 23.10 1.75 15.38
C ILE A 14 21.94 0.88 15.84
N PRO A 15 20.84 1.49 16.35
CA PRO A 15 19.62 0.76 16.62
C PRO A 15 19.08 0.06 15.36
N LEU A 16 18.52 -1.14 15.53
CA LEU A 16 18.00 -1.92 14.40
C LEU A 16 16.90 -1.18 13.63
N ASN A 17 15.99 -0.50 14.31
CA ASN A 17 14.96 0.32 13.66
C ASN A 17 15.56 1.45 12.80
N GLN A 18 16.66 2.06 13.26
CA GLN A 18 17.37 3.08 12.49
C GLN A 18 18.05 2.46 11.26
N PHE A 19 18.68 1.29 11.41
CA PHE A 19 19.25 0.55 10.29
C PHE A 19 18.18 0.22 9.23
N ILE A 20 17.07 -0.41 9.65
CA ILE A 20 15.95 -0.78 8.78
C ILE A 20 15.41 0.46 8.04
N ASN A 21 15.20 1.56 8.77
CA ASN A 21 14.70 2.79 8.17
C ASN A 21 15.63 3.36 7.08
N ILE A 22 16.96 3.32 7.31
CA ILE A 22 17.92 3.78 6.30
C ILE A 22 17.97 2.82 5.11
N ALA A 23 18.05 1.51 5.37
CA ALA A 23 18.11 0.49 4.32
C ALA A 23 16.88 0.50 3.41
N LEU A 24 15.70 0.79 3.96
CA LEU A 24 14.44 0.78 3.21
C LEU A 24 14.09 2.14 2.60
N TYR A 25 14.35 3.25 3.29
CA TYR A 25 13.75 4.55 2.95
C TYR A 25 14.74 5.70 2.73
N ASP A 26 16.06 5.46 2.76
CA ASP A 26 17.02 6.51 2.40
C ASP A 26 16.78 7.02 0.97
N LYS A 27 16.70 8.34 0.80
CA LYS A 27 16.35 8.99 -0.48
C LYS A 27 17.25 8.59 -1.65
N LYS A 28 18.51 8.19 -1.40
CA LYS A 28 19.48 7.86 -2.46
C LYS A 28 19.64 6.36 -2.64
N LEU A 29 19.69 5.61 -1.54
CA LEU A 29 20.07 4.19 -1.54
C LEU A 29 19.03 3.26 -0.91
N GLY A 30 17.94 3.81 -0.40
CA GLY A 30 16.87 3.05 0.23
C GLY A 30 16.17 2.17 -0.78
N TYR A 31 15.90 0.93 -0.37
CA TYR A 31 15.26 -0.07 -1.22
C TYR A 31 14.01 0.49 -1.91
N TYR A 32 13.06 1.06 -1.15
CA TYR A 32 11.78 1.59 -1.65
C TYR A 32 11.85 2.90 -2.43
N GLN A 33 13.02 3.54 -2.51
CA GLN A 33 13.20 4.76 -3.29
C GLN A 33 13.57 4.48 -4.76
N ASN A 34 13.88 3.23 -5.10
CA ASN A 34 14.15 2.81 -6.47
C ASN A 34 12.83 2.58 -7.25
N LYS A 35 12.76 3.11 -8.48
CA LYS A 35 11.50 3.26 -9.24
C LYS A 35 10.85 1.95 -9.78
N LYS A 36 11.40 0.76 -9.54
CA LYS A 36 10.96 -0.49 -10.21
C LYS A 36 10.89 -1.72 -9.29
N ILE A 37 10.35 -1.58 -8.09
CA ILE A 37 10.37 -2.69 -7.11
C ILE A 37 9.16 -3.62 -7.24
N PHE A 38 8.01 -3.07 -7.64
CA PHE A 38 6.74 -3.81 -7.63
C PHE A 38 6.29 -4.25 -9.03
N GLY A 39 5.66 -5.42 -9.10
CA GLY A 39 4.97 -5.92 -10.29
C GLY A 39 5.83 -6.89 -11.11
N ARG A 40 5.34 -7.30 -12.29
CA ARG A 40 5.99 -8.33 -13.12
C ARG A 40 7.44 -8.03 -13.49
N ASN A 41 7.79 -6.74 -13.55
CA ASN A 41 9.12 -6.25 -13.91
C ASN A 41 9.92 -5.76 -12.68
N GLY A 42 9.41 -6.00 -11.47
CA GLY A 42 10.08 -5.69 -10.21
C GLY A 42 10.57 -6.94 -9.49
N ASP A 43 11.06 -6.75 -8.27
CA ASP A 43 11.65 -7.82 -7.47
C ASP A 43 10.61 -8.83 -6.97
N PHE A 44 9.35 -8.39 -6.82
CA PHE A 44 8.26 -9.27 -6.41
C PHE A 44 6.88 -8.79 -6.89
N ILE A 45 5.95 -9.75 -6.95
CA ILE A 45 4.53 -9.53 -7.22
C ILE A 45 3.71 -9.66 -5.93
N THR A 46 2.62 -8.91 -5.83
CA THR A 46 1.67 -9.00 -4.71
C THR A 46 0.30 -9.49 -5.20
N SER A 47 -0.60 -9.90 -4.30
CA SER A 47 -1.90 -10.49 -4.64
C SER A 47 -2.72 -9.68 -5.67
N PRO A 48 -2.81 -8.33 -5.60
CA PRO A 48 -3.51 -7.53 -6.61
C PRO A 48 -2.93 -7.63 -8.03
N PHE A 49 -1.64 -7.99 -8.16
CA PHE A 49 -0.99 -8.25 -9.46
C PHE A 49 -1.27 -9.66 -10.00
N ILE A 50 -1.55 -10.63 -9.12
CA ILE A 50 -1.83 -12.01 -9.53
C ILE A 50 -3.26 -12.10 -10.08
N SER A 51 -4.24 -11.55 -9.36
CA SER A 51 -5.65 -11.59 -9.76
C SER A 51 -6.44 -10.43 -9.18
N SER A 52 -7.35 -9.86 -10.00
CA SER A 52 -8.30 -8.84 -9.52
C SER A 52 -9.28 -9.38 -8.49
N ILE A 53 -9.48 -10.70 -8.42
CA ILE A 53 -10.36 -11.37 -7.45
C ILE A 53 -9.97 -10.96 -6.02
N PHE A 54 -8.68 -10.81 -5.72
CA PHE A 54 -8.24 -10.37 -4.39
C PHE A 54 -8.85 -9.01 -4.03
N SER A 55 -8.70 -8.02 -4.91
CA SER A 55 -9.24 -6.67 -4.73
C SER A 55 -10.77 -6.65 -4.77
N GLU A 56 -11.40 -7.49 -5.60
CA GLU A 56 -12.85 -7.63 -5.69
C GLU A 56 -13.46 -8.17 -4.39
N MET A 57 -12.81 -9.14 -3.74
CA MET A 57 -13.26 -9.63 -2.43
C MET A 57 -13.14 -8.56 -1.34
N ILE A 58 -12.08 -7.75 -1.38
CA ILE A 58 -11.97 -6.58 -0.50
C ILE A 58 -13.08 -5.57 -0.78
N SER A 59 -13.46 -5.33 -2.03
CA SER A 59 -14.63 -4.49 -2.36
C SER A 59 -15.93 -5.02 -1.77
N VAL A 60 -16.17 -6.33 -1.85
CA VAL A 60 -17.36 -6.95 -1.24
C VAL A 60 -17.35 -6.74 0.27
N TRP A 61 -16.19 -6.91 0.93
CA TRP A 61 -16.04 -6.65 2.35
C TRP A 61 -16.31 -5.18 2.70
N ILE A 62 -15.77 -4.22 1.92
CA ILE A 62 -16.00 -2.78 2.13
C ILE A 62 -17.49 -2.44 2.03
N VAL A 63 -18.18 -2.95 1.01
CA VAL A 63 -19.63 -2.70 0.85
C VAL A 63 -20.43 -3.37 1.97
N SER A 64 -20.07 -4.59 2.35
CA SER A 64 -20.71 -5.31 3.46
C SER A 64 -20.56 -4.53 4.77
N TYR A 65 -19.34 -4.07 5.07
CA TYR A 65 -19.07 -3.25 6.24
C TYR A 65 -19.81 -1.92 6.20
N TRP A 66 -19.86 -1.26 5.04
CA TRP A 66 -20.64 -0.04 4.83
C TRP A 66 -22.15 -0.24 5.11
N ILE A 67 -22.73 -1.37 4.69
CA ILE A 67 -24.12 -1.74 5.03
C ILE A 67 -24.25 -1.94 6.55
N TYR A 68 -23.32 -2.68 7.15
CA TYR A 68 -23.31 -2.96 8.59
C TYR A 68 -23.29 -1.68 9.44
N ILE A 69 -22.49 -0.68 9.06
CA ILE A 69 -22.45 0.63 9.74
C ILE A 69 -23.60 1.57 9.33
N LYS A 70 -24.71 1.02 8.84
CA LYS A 70 -25.96 1.72 8.49
C LYS A 70 -25.81 2.71 7.33
N LYS A 71 -25.03 2.37 6.31
CA LYS A 71 -24.98 3.07 5.02
C LYS A 71 -24.70 4.58 5.11
N PRO A 72 -23.61 5.02 5.75
CA PRO A 72 -23.25 6.43 5.83
C PRO A 72 -23.08 7.02 4.42
N LYS A 73 -23.50 8.27 4.24
CA LYS A 73 -23.48 8.97 2.93
C LYS A 73 -22.07 9.31 2.44
N LYS A 74 -21.06 9.24 3.31
CA LYS A 74 -19.65 9.49 3.00
C LYS A 74 -18.81 8.40 3.64
N ILE A 75 -17.82 7.91 2.92
CA ILE A 75 -16.85 6.93 3.43
C ILE A 75 -15.47 7.20 2.82
N ASN A 76 -14.43 7.03 3.63
CA ASN A 76 -13.04 7.14 3.23
C ASN A 76 -12.42 5.75 3.20
N ILE A 77 -11.71 5.39 2.13
CA ILE A 77 -10.86 4.20 2.09
C ILE A 77 -9.41 4.65 2.20
N LEU A 78 -8.69 4.14 3.20
CA LEU A 78 -7.26 4.40 3.38
C LEU A 78 -6.46 3.12 3.06
N GLU A 79 -5.60 3.17 2.04
CA GLU A 79 -4.64 2.11 1.74
C GLU A 79 -3.24 2.52 2.22
N LEU A 80 -2.69 1.80 3.20
CA LEU A 80 -1.36 2.02 3.71
C LEU A 80 -0.33 1.26 2.86
N GLY A 81 0.61 2.00 2.27
CA GLY A 81 1.60 1.42 1.36
C GLY A 81 0.96 0.88 0.07
N PRO A 82 0.28 1.72 -0.74
CA PRO A 82 -0.50 1.28 -1.89
C PRO A 82 0.34 0.72 -3.05
N GLY A 83 1.67 0.69 -2.91
CA GLY A 83 2.60 0.40 -4.01
C GLY A 83 2.33 1.33 -5.18
N ILE A 84 1.95 0.76 -6.32
CA ILE A 84 1.59 1.52 -7.54
C ILE A 84 0.10 1.91 -7.61
N GLY A 85 -0.68 1.68 -6.55
CA GLY A 85 -2.11 1.98 -6.50
C GLY A 85 -3.00 1.01 -7.27
N LEU A 86 -2.49 -0.19 -7.60
CA LEU A 86 -3.24 -1.19 -8.37
C LEU A 86 -4.47 -1.70 -7.60
N MET A 87 -4.30 -2.01 -6.31
CA MET A 87 -5.37 -2.57 -5.48
C MET A 87 -6.53 -1.59 -5.35
N ILE A 88 -6.27 -0.35 -4.94
CA ILE A 88 -7.33 0.65 -4.79
C ILE A 88 -8.02 0.98 -6.12
N LYS A 89 -7.29 1.01 -7.23
CA LYS A 89 -7.89 1.17 -8.57
C LYS A 89 -8.88 0.04 -8.87
N GLN A 90 -8.48 -1.21 -8.60
CA GLN A 90 -9.37 -2.38 -8.75
C GLN A 90 -10.57 -2.29 -7.81
N ILE A 91 -10.36 -1.91 -6.54
CA ILE A 91 -11.43 -1.75 -5.55
C ILE A 91 -12.48 -0.72 -5.99
N ILE A 92 -12.05 0.47 -6.43
CA ILE A 92 -12.95 1.53 -6.91
C ILE A 92 -13.77 1.03 -8.10
N ASN A 93 -13.13 0.34 -9.05
CA ASN A 93 -13.81 -0.18 -10.23
C ASN A 93 -14.84 -1.26 -9.88
N SER A 94 -14.55 -2.10 -8.89
CA SER A 94 -15.47 -3.14 -8.43
C SER A 94 -16.64 -2.56 -7.64
N ILE A 95 -16.40 -1.59 -6.75
CA ILE A 95 -17.46 -0.91 -5.99
C ILE A 95 -18.45 -0.20 -6.94
N LYS A 96 -17.96 0.45 -8.01
CA LYS A 96 -18.81 1.12 -9.02
C LYS A 96 -19.84 0.19 -9.68
N LYS A 97 -19.59 -1.13 -9.70
CA LYS A 97 -20.53 -2.12 -10.27
C LYS A 97 -21.63 -2.53 -9.28
N ILE A 98 -21.48 -2.21 -7.99
CA ILE A 98 -22.41 -2.61 -6.94
C ILE A 98 -23.48 -1.52 -6.76
N LYS A 99 -24.64 -1.71 -7.39
CA LYS A 99 -25.75 -0.73 -7.42
C LYS A 99 -26.22 -0.27 -6.04
N THR A 100 -26.09 -1.12 -5.02
CA THR A 100 -26.54 -0.83 -3.65
C THR A 100 -25.64 0.19 -2.94
N PHE A 101 -24.42 0.41 -3.41
CA PHE A 101 -23.47 1.34 -2.81
C PHE A 101 -23.67 2.75 -3.37
N ASP A 102 -24.25 3.65 -2.57
CA ASP A 102 -24.59 5.02 -2.96
C ASP A 102 -23.79 6.09 -2.20
N ALA A 103 -22.78 5.68 -1.42
CA ALA A 103 -21.96 6.60 -0.64
C ALA A 103 -20.97 7.38 -1.52
N LYS A 104 -20.73 8.64 -1.16
CA LYS A 104 -19.60 9.41 -1.69
C LYS A 104 -18.30 8.80 -1.18
N LEU A 105 -17.52 8.23 -2.09
CA LEU A 105 -16.24 7.61 -1.82
C LEU A 105 -15.10 8.63 -1.91
N THR A 106 -14.26 8.68 -0.90
CA THR A 106 -12.96 9.36 -0.95
C THR A 106 -11.86 8.34 -0.70
N VAL A 107 -10.73 8.49 -1.40
CA VAL A 107 -9.56 7.62 -1.33
C VAL A 107 -8.33 8.48 -1.07
#